data_AF-A0AAD7R1D7-F1
#
_entry.id   AF-A0AAD7R1D7-F1
#
_cell.length_a   1.000
_cell.length_b   1.000
_cell.length_c   1.000
_cell.angle_alpha   90.00
_cell.angle_beta   90.00
_cell.angle_gamma   90.00
#
_symmetry.space_group_name_H-M   'P 1'
#
loop_
_entity.id
_entity.type
_entity.pdbx_description
1 polymer ?
#
loop_
_entity_poly.entity_id
_entity_poly.type
_entity_poly.pdbx_seq_one_letter_code
_entity_poly.pdbx_strand_id
1 'polypeptide(L)'
;MDEHRGHDTVSAAAERIEKQKQLEEPQRKSQQRIQEREKELQDLRQAVDSLTHSARAAVEDSERIFTELIRSMKKRRSEVKKLIRDQKKAAVSRVERLLERLEQEIADLRRRDAELEQLSHTEDHIHFLQSFQSVCATPEPEDLPRVAVNPQVSFEAVRKQVSELTEQLEDVCKGELVKIFQTVEEVHILEPKTREDFLQYSYPLTLDPNTAHRYLCLSEGNRE
;
A
#
# COMPACT_ATOMS: atom_id res chain seq x y z
N MET A 1 -77.59 -49.94 24.38
CA MET A 1 -76.12 -49.90 24.59
C MET A 1 -75.89 -50.80 25.78
N ASP A 2 -75.50 -52.05 25.52
CA ASP A 2 -75.25 -53.05 26.56
C ASP A 2 -74.01 -52.65 27.36
N GLU A 3 -74.20 -52.43 28.65
CA GLU A 3 -73.11 -52.18 29.61
C GLU A 3 -72.45 -53.52 29.98
N HIS A 4 -71.25 -53.76 29.47
CA HIS A 4 -70.40 -54.85 29.93
C HIS A 4 -69.81 -54.46 31.30
N ARG A 5 -70.18 -55.21 32.35
CA ARG A 5 -69.69 -55.03 33.73
C ARG A 5 -68.17 -55.22 33.80
N GLY A 6 -67.43 -54.12 33.72
CA GLY A 6 -65.99 -54.08 33.90
C GLY A 6 -65.28 -52.90 33.22
N HIS A 7 -65.96 -52.19 32.31
CA HIS A 7 -65.36 -51.07 31.57
C HIS A 7 -66.27 -49.85 31.60
N ASP A 8 -65.74 -48.72 32.07
CA ASP A 8 -66.41 -47.42 31.94
C ASP A 8 -66.55 -47.11 30.44
N THR A 9 -67.79 -47.14 29.94
CA THR A 9 -68.07 -46.96 28.51
C THR A 9 -68.56 -45.53 28.30
N VAL A 10 -67.67 -44.64 27.88
CA VAL A 10 -68.03 -43.26 27.52
C VAL A 10 -68.62 -43.20 26.11
N SER A 11 -69.64 -42.34 25.91
CA SER A 11 -70.16 -42.05 24.58
C SER A 11 -69.12 -41.31 23.75
N ALA A 12 -68.98 -41.66 22.46
CA ALA A 12 -68.08 -40.99 21.53
C ALA A 12 -68.29 -39.46 21.47
N ALA A 13 -69.51 -38.98 21.73
CA ALA A 13 -69.79 -37.54 21.78
C ALA A 13 -69.16 -36.85 23.00
N ALA A 14 -69.17 -37.50 24.17
CA ALA A 14 -68.56 -36.98 25.40
C ALA A 14 -67.03 -36.99 25.28
N GLU A 15 -66.46 -38.09 24.78
CA GLU A 15 -65.02 -38.20 24.52
C GLU A 15 -64.55 -37.15 23.51
N ARG A 16 -65.32 -36.89 22.43
CA ARG A 16 -65.01 -35.83 21.46
C ARG A 16 -64.93 -34.44 22.09
N ILE A 17 -65.86 -34.08 22.97
CA ILE A 17 -65.89 -32.76 23.62
C ILE A 17 -64.63 -32.57 24.48
N GLU A 18 -64.27 -33.59 25.27
CA GLU A 18 -63.06 -33.55 26.09
C GLU A 18 -61.80 -33.47 25.24
N LYS A 19 -61.70 -34.27 24.16
CA LYS A 19 -60.58 -34.18 23.21
C LYS A 19 -60.52 -32.85 22.47
N GLN A 20 -61.66 -32.23 22.20
CA GLN A 20 -61.73 -30.92 21.55
C GLN A 20 -61.22 -29.81 22.48
N LYS A 21 -61.54 -29.87 23.78
CA LYS A 21 -60.98 -28.96 24.78
C LYS A 21 -59.47 -29.17 24.95
N GLN A 22 -59.01 -30.42 24.96
CA GLN A 22 -57.58 -30.75 25.00
C GLN A 22 -56.81 -30.26 23.75
N LEU A 23 -57.49 -30.02 22.62
CA LEU A 23 -56.87 -29.52 21.38
C LEU A 23 -56.56 -28.02 21.42
N GLU A 24 -57.29 -27.25 22.22
CA GLU A 24 -57.14 -25.78 22.32
C GLU A 24 -55.75 -25.38 22.81
N GLU A 25 -55.20 -26.11 23.78
CA GLU A 25 -53.86 -25.82 24.32
C GLU A 25 -52.73 -26.04 23.30
N PRO A 26 -52.60 -27.22 22.64
CA PRO A 26 -51.64 -27.42 21.56
C PRO A 26 -51.83 -26.40 20.42
N GLN A 27 -53.07 -26.04 20.07
CA GLN A 27 -53.35 -25.05 19.04
C GLN A 27 -52.81 -23.67 19.43
N ARG A 28 -53.05 -23.21 20.66
CA ARG A 28 -52.52 -21.95 21.18
C ARG A 28 -50.99 -21.95 21.26
N LYS A 29 -50.39 -23.05 21.72
CA LYS A 29 -48.93 -23.24 21.74
C LYS A 29 -48.33 -23.16 20.33
N SER A 30 -49.01 -23.76 19.35
CA SER A 30 -48.59 -23.70 17.95
C SER A 30 -48.63 -22.26 17.41
N GLN A 31 -49.71 -21.52 17.68
CA GLN A 31 -49.84 -20.12 17.27
C GLN A 31 -48.76 -19.23 17.89
N GLN A 32 -48.44 -19.41 19.17
CA GLN A 32 -47.37 -18.67 19.82
C GLN A 32 -46.00 -18.97 19.17
N ARG A 33 -45.69 -20.24 18.93
CA ARG A 33 -44.45 -20.63 18.24
C ARG A 33 -44.36 -20.07 16.83
N ILE A 34 -45.47 -19.98 16.10
CA ILE A 34 -45.51 -19.35 14.78
C ILE A 34 -45.09 -17.89 14.89
N GLN A 35 -45.68 -17.12 15.82
CA GLN A 35 -45.33 -15.70 16.01
C GLN A 35 -43.86 -15.50 16.40
N GLU A 36 -43.34 -16.34 17.30
CA GLU A 36 -41.92 -16.33 17.68
C GLU A 36 -41.01 -16.58 16.45
N ARG A 37 -41.36 -17.56 15.61
CA ARG A 37 -40.60 -17.89 14.39
C ARG A 37 -40.72 -16.83 13.31
N GLU A 38 -41.88 -16.19 13.17
CA GLU A 38 -42.06 -15.05 12.26
C GLU A 38 -41.18 -13.87 12.66
N LYS A 39 -41.07 -13.60 13.97
CA LYS A 39 -40.16 -12.58 14.50
C LYS A 39 -38.70 -12.94 14.25
N GLU A 40 -38.26 -14.15 14.59
CA GLU A 40 -36.88 -14.62 14.31
C GLU A 40 -36.54 -14.51 12.82
N LEU A 41 -37.49 -14.84 11.95
CA LEU A 41 -37.32 -14.73 10.50
C LEU A 41 -37.19 -13.28 10.04
N GLN A 42 -37.93 -12.35 10.63
CA GLN A 42 -37.80 -10.92 10.36
C GLN A 42 -36.44 -10.38 10.83
N ASP A 43 -36.02 -10.73 12.04
CA ASP A 43 -34.73 -10.31 12.60
C ASP A 43 -33.55 -10.79 11.73
N LEU A 44 -33.61 -12.05 11.25
CA LEU A 44 -32.61 -12.59 10.33
C LEU A 44 -32.57 -11.87 8.98
N ARG A 45 -33.73 -11.54 8.41
CA ARG A 45 -33.80 -10.76 7.16
C ARG A 45 -33.14 -9.39 7.33
N GLN A 46 -33.45 -8.69 8.42
CA GLN A 46 -32.84 -7.41 8.72
C GLN A 46 -31.32 -7.52 8.92
N ALA A 47 -30.84 -8.56 9.61
CA ALA A 47 -29.41 -8.80 9.80
C ALA A 47 -28.69 -9.03 8.46
N VAL A 48 -29.27 -9.81 7.55
CA VAL A 48 -28.74 -10.02 6.19
C VAL A 48 -28.70 -8.72 5.39
N ASP A 49 -29.77 -7.93 5.45
CA ASP A 49 -29.82 -6.64 4.76
C ASP A 49 -28.76 -5.68 5.32
N SER A 50 -28.62 -5.58 6.65
CA SER A 50 -27.61 -4.75 7.29
C SER A 50 -26.19 -5.18 6.92
N LEU A 51 -25.88 -6.48 6.93
CA LEU A 51 -24.57 -6.98 6.51
C LEU A 51 -24.31 -6.66 5.04
N THR A 52 -25.30 -6.87 4.16
CA THR A 52 -25.16 -6.59 2.73
C THR A 52 -24.85 -5.11 2.48
N HIS A 53 -25.54 -4.20 3.16
CA HIS A 53 -25.29 -2.77 3.06
C HIS A 53 -23.91 -2.38 3.61
N SER A 54 -23.53 -2.95 4.74
CA SER A 54 -22.21 -2.72 5.36
C SER A 54 -21.08 -3.21 4.46
N ALA A 55 -21.18 -4.42 3.90
CA ALA A 55 -20.20 -4.98 2.99
C ALA A 55 -20.06 -4.13 1.72
N ARG A 56 -21.17 -3.67 1.12
CA ARG A 56 -21.12 -2.76 -0.03
C ARG A 56 -20.41 -1.45 0.31
N ALA A 57 -20.74 -0.83 1.44
CA ALA A 57 -20.09 0.40 1.87
C ALA A 57 -18.58 0.20 2.10
N ALA A 58 -18.18 -0.90 2.73
CA ALA A 58 -16.77 -1.24 2.94
C ALA A 58 -16.01 -1.42 1.61
N VAL A 59 -16.63 -2.06 0.61
CA VAL A 59 -16.06 -2.19 -0.73
C VAL A 59 -15.89 -0.81 -1.37
N GLU A 60 -16.94 0.01 -1.41
CA GLU A 60 -16.90 1.36 -2.01
C GLU A 60 -15.82 2.26 -1.36
N ASP A 61 -15.73 2.23 -0.03
CA ASP A 61 -14.69 2.96 0.70
C ASP A 61 -13.29 2.44 0.40
N SER A 62 -13.10 1.12 0.35
CA SER A 62 -11.81 0.53 0.01
C SER A 62 -11.36 0.91 -1.41
N GLU A 63 -12.27 0.88 -2.39
CA GLU A 63 -12.00 1.28 -3.78
C GLU A 63 -11.60 2.76 -3.86
N ARG A 64 -12.29 3.63 -3.11
CA ARG A 64 -11.96 5.05 -3.02
C ARG A 64 -10.56 5.26 -2.45
N ILE A 65 -10.22 4.60 -1.35
CA ILE A 65 -8.90 4.69 -0.71
C ILE A 65 -7.79 4.23 -1.67
N PHE A 66 -7.97 3.07 -2.33
CA PHE A 66 -6.99 2.58 -3.30
C PHE A 66 -6.85 3.51 -4.51
N THR A 67 -7.94 4.10 -4.98
CA THR A 67 -7.93 5.07 -6.07
C THR A 67 -7.10 6.31 -5.72
N GLU A 68 -7.27 6.84 -4.51
CA GLU A 68 -6.48 7.98 -4.02
C GLU A 68 -4.98 7.62 -3.88
N LEU A 69 -4.67 6.42 -3.41
CA LEU A 69 -3.29 5.93 -3.30
C LEU A 69 -2.64 5.80 -4.68
N ILE A 70 -3.33 5.20 -5.65
CA ILE A 70 -2.85 5.09 -7.04
C ILE A 70 -2.58 6.47 -7.63
N ARG A 71 -3.47 7.44 -7.40
CA ARG A 71 -3.29 8.82 -7.85
C ARG A 71 -2.04 9.46 -7.23
N SER A 72 -1.84 9.27 -5.92
CA SER A 72 -0.64 9.75 -5.21
C SER A 72 0.64 9.14 -5.77
N MET A 73 0.66 7.83 -6.02
CA MET A 73 1.82 7.14 -6.61
C MET A 73 2.11 7.59 -8.04
N LYS A 74 1.08 7.80 -8.87
CA LYS A 74 1.23 8.38 -10.21
C LYS A 74 1.87 9.78 -10.15
N LYS A 75 1.48 10.61 -9.18
CA LYS A 75 2.08 11.93 -8.95
C LYS A 75 3.55 11.83 -8.56
N ARG A 76 3.90 11.03 -7.55
CA ARG A 76 5.30 10.82 -7.12
C ARG A 76 6.18 10.29 -8.26
N ARG A 77 5.68 9.35 -9.06
CA ARG A 77 6.35 8.87 -10.28
C ARG A 77 6.69 10.03 -11.24
N SER A 78 5.76 10.96 -11.43
CA SER A 78 5.98 12.11 -12.31
C SER A 78 7.02 13.09 -11.74
N GLU A 79 7.07 13.27 -10.42
CA GLU A 79 8.04 14.11 -9.72
C GLU A 79 9.46 13.56 -9.87
N VAL A 80 9.67 12.26 -9.60
CA VAL A 80 10.98 11.59 -9.80
C VAL A 80 11.45 11.70 -11.25
N LYS A 81 10.55 11.47 -12.22
CA LYS A 81 10.85 11.60 -13.65
C LYS A 81 11.30 13.02 -14.01
N LYS A 82 10.63 14.04 -13.45
CA LYS A 82 10.97 15.44 -13.67
C LYS A 82 12.35 15.76 -13.09
N LEU A 83 12.60 15.36 -11.85
CA LEU A 83 13.89 15.56 -11.17
C LEU A 83 15.07 15.03 -11.99
N ILE A 84 14.97 13.80 -12.50
CA ILE A 84 16.02 13.20 -13.33
C ILE A 84 16.25 14.00 -14.63
N ARG A 85 15.16 14.44 -15.28
CA ARG A 85 15.25 15.22 -16.53
C ARG A 85 15.88 16.59 -16.29
N ASP A 86 15.47 17.27 -15.23
CA ASP A 86 15.97 18.60 -14.87
C ASP A 86 17.47 18.52 -14.52
N GLN A 87 17.87 17.51 -13.75
CA GLN A 87 19.28 17.27 -13.41
C GLN A 87 20.12 16.93 -14.65
N LYS A 88 19.61 16.07 -15.54
CA LYS A 88 20.27 15.77 -16.83
C LYS A 88 20.47 17.04 -17.64
N LYS A 89 19.40 17.84 -17.80
CA LYS A 89 19.45 19.08 -18.59
C LYS A 89 20.48 20.05 -18.00
N ALA A 90 20.46 20.27 -16.69
CA ALA A 90 21.42 21.15 -16.01
C ALA A 90 22.87 20.67 -16.18
N ALA A 91 23.13 19.37 -16.04
CA ALA A 91 24.46 18.80 -16.23
C ALA A 91 24.95 18.95 -17.68
N VAL A 92 24.09 18.64 -18.66
CA VAL A 92 24.42 18.78 -20.10
C VAL A 92 24.70 20.22 -20.46
N SER A 93 23.84 21.17 -20.08
CA SER A 93 24.07 22.60 -20.36
C SER A 93 25.31 23.17 -19.69
N ARG A 94 25.78 22.58 -18.58
CA ARG A 94 27.07 22.94 -17.99
C ARG A 94 28.23 22.45 -18.85
N VAL A 95 28.14 21.25 -19.41
CA VAL A 95 29.17 20.68 -20.30
C VAL A 95 29.18 21.39 -21.64
N GLU A 96 28.03 21.70 -22.24
CA GLU A 96 27.92 22.45 -23.50
C GLU A 96 28.64 23.80 -23.43
N ARG A 97 28.43 24.58 -22.35
CA ARG A 97 29.16 25.85 -22.14
C ARG A 97 30.67 25.68 -22.00
N LEU A 98 31.12 24.55 -21.43
CA LEU A 98 32.55 24.26 -21.33
C LEU A 98 33.13 23.85 -22.70
N LEU A 99 32.36 23.12 -23.50
CA LEU A 99 32.75 22.74 -24.86
C LEU A 99 32.89 23.97 -25.75
N GLU A 100 31.87 24.85 -25.80
CA GLU A 100 31.89 26.09 -26.59
C GLU A 100 33.10 26.96 -26.24
N ARG A 101 33.41 27.07 -24.93
CA ARG A 101 34.59 27.79 -24.46
C ARG A 101 35.90 27.16 -24.95
N LEU A 102 36.05 25.85 -24.82
CA LEU A 102 37.26 25.15 -25.26
C LEU A 102 37.43 25.20 -26.78
N GLU A 103 36.34 25.13 -27.54
CA GLU A 103 36.37 25.30 -29.00
C GLU A 103 36.86 26.70 -29.39
N GLN A 104 36.40 27.74 -28.68
CA GLN A 104 36.86 29.11 -28.88
C GLN A 104 38.35 29.28 -28.54
N GLU A 105 38.79 28.73 -27.40
CA GLU A 105 40.19 28.77 -26.96
C GLU A 105 41.12 28.07 -27.97
N ILE A 106 40.72 26.90 -28.48
CA ILE A 106 41.45 26.19 -29.53
C ILE A 106 41.51 27.02 -30.82
N ALA A 107 40.40 27.69 -31.20
CA ALA A 107 40.35 28.52 -32.39
C ALA A 107 41.29 29.74 -32.28
N ASP A 108 41.34 30.38 -31.11
CA ASP A 108 42.22 31.52 -30.86
C ASP A 108 43.70 31.09 -30.80
N LEU A 109 44.00 29.96 -30.16
CA LEU A 109 45.34 29.36 -30.18
C LEU A 109 45.81 29.00 -31.58
N ARG A 110 44.95 28.38 -32.41
CA ARG A 110 45.26 28.08 -33.82
C ARG A 110 45.51 29.34 -34.65
N ARG A 111 44.77 30.42 -34.39
CA ARG A 111 44.99 31.71 -35.07
C ARG A 111 46.36 32.28 -34.72
N ARG A 112 46.69 32.31 -33.42
CA ARG A 112 47.98 32.78 -32.91
C ARG A 112 49.15 31.95 -33.44
N ASP A 113 49.01 30.64 -33.47
CA ASP A 113 50.00 29.72 -34.04
C ASP A 113 50.25 30.01 -35.53
N ALA A 114 49.19 30.22 -36.32
CA ALA A 114 49.32 30.59 -37.74
C ALA A 114 49.99 31.96 -37.96
N GLU A 115 49.70 32.95 -37.10
CA GLU A 115 50.37 34.28 -37.14
C GLU A 115 51.86 34.16 -36.82
N LEU A 116 52.22 33.36 -35.81
CA LEU A 116 53.61 33.08 -35.46
C LEU A 116 54.35 32.35 -36.59
N GLU A 117 53.70 31.38 -37.22
CA GLU A 117 54.26 30.65 -38.36
C GLU A 117 54.45 31.56 -39.58
N GLN A 118 53.52 32.47 -39.88
CA GLN A 118 53.71 33.45 -40.96
C GLN A 118 54.87 34.40 -40.67
N LEU A 119 55.00 34.85 -39.42
CA LEU A 119 56.08 35.73 -39.00
C LEU A 119 57.45 35.03 -39.09
N SER A 120 57.53 33.74 -38.74
CA SER A 120 58.79 32.98 -38.81
C SER A 120 59.35 32.84 -40.24
N HIS A 121 58.48 32.89 -41.26
CA HIS A 121 58.84 32.83 -42.67
C HIS A 121 59.10 34.22 -43.30
N THR A 122 59.04 35.31 -42.54
CA THR A 122 59.26 36.67 -43.06
C THR A 122 60.75 36.95 -43.28
N GLU A 123 61.16 37.21 -44.52
CA GLU A 123 62.57 37.54 -44.86
C GLU A 123 62.95 39.00 -44.52
N ASP A 124 61.99 39.93 -44.46
CA ASP A 124 62.22 41.32 -44.07
C ASP A 124 62.45 41.45 -42.56
N HIS A 125 63.71 41.65 -42.19
CA HIS A 125 64.14 41.75 -40.80
C HIS A 125 63.53 42.94 -40.03
N ILE A 126 63.21 44.05 -40.70
CA ILE A 126 62.60 45.21 -40.04
C ILE A 126 61.13 44.91 -39.75
N HIS A 127 60.41 44.38 -40.74
CA HIS A 127 59.02 43.96 -40.57
C HIS A 127 58.87 42.85 -39.51
N PHE A 128 59.81 41.90 -39.47
CA PHE A 128 59.87 40.87 -38.45
C PHE A 128 59.96 41.48 -37.04
N LEU A 129 60.92 42.38 -36.80
CA LEU A 129 61.13 42.99 -35.49
C LEU A 129 59.93 43.84 -35.03
N GLN A 130 59.28 44.54 -35.97
CA GLN A 130 58.07 45.33 -35.68
C GLN A 130 56.87 44.44 -35.35
N SER A 131 56.65 43.38 -36.13
CA SER A 131 55.51 42.48 -35.96
C SER A 131 55.67 41.54 -34.77
N PHE A 132 56.91 41.14 -34.44
CA PHE A 132 57.23 40.31 -33.28
C PHE A 132 56.76 40.94 -31.97
N GLN A 133 56.98 42.24 -31.78
CA GLN A 133 56.48 42.95 -30.59
C GLN A 133 54.96 42.94 -30.50
N SER A 134 54.25 43.06 -31.63
CA SER A 134 52.78 43.04 -31.67
C SER A 134 52.21 41.65 -31.31
N VAL A 135 52.77 40.58 -31.90
CA VAL A 135 52.33 39.21 -31.65
C VAL A 135 52.68 38.77 -30.22
N CYS A 136 53.84 39.14 -29.69
CA CYS A 136 54.20 38.82 -28.31
C CYS A 136 53.45 39.66 -27.26
N ALA A 137 52.97 40.86 -27.60
CA ALA A 137 52.20 41.71 -26.68
C ALA A 137 50.73 41.31 -26.52
N THR A 138 50.21 40.43 -27.40
CA THR A 138 48.87 39.88 -27.22
C THR A 138 48.85 39.00 -25.97
N PRO A 139 47.95 39.25 -25.00
CA PRO A 139 47.85 38.41 -23.81
C PRO A 139 47.68 36.95 -24.22
N GLU A 140 48.44 36.06 -23.58
CA GLU A 140 48.15 34.63 -23.67
C GLU A 140 46.68 34.43 -23.24
N PRO A 141 45.88 33.62 -23.97
CA PRO A 141 44.54 33.26 -23.50
C PRO A 141 44.68 32.83 -22.04
N GLU A 142 43.86 33.38 -21.14
CA GLU A 142 43.95 33.08 -19.71
C GLU A 142 44.16 31.57 -19.53
N ASP A 143 45.19 31.20 -18.77
CA ASP A 143 45.57 29.79 -18.54
C ASP A 143 44.54 29.18 -17.58
N LEU A 144 43.39 28.84 -18.16
CA LEU A 144 42.19 28.54 -17.41
C LEU A 144 42.30 27.15 -16.78
N PRO A 145 41.69 26.93 -15.60
CA PRO A 145 41.82 25.66 -14.92
C PRO A 145 41.39 24.50 -15.81
N ARG A 146 42.28 23.50 -15.95
CA ARG A 146 42.01 22.29 -16.73
C ARG A 146 40.72 21.63 -16.26
N VAL A 147 39.85 21.30 -17.20
CA VAL A 147 38.57 20.63 -16.91
C VAL A 147 38.82 19.18 -16.52
N ALA A 148 38.58 18.83 -15.27
CA ALA A 148 38.57 17.44 -14.82
C ALA A 148 37.20 16.79 -15.14
N VAL A 149 37.22 15.75 -15.98
CA VAL A 149 36.02 14.98 -16.32
C VAL A 149 35.83 13.87 -15.30
N ASN A 150 34.63 13.78 -14.71
CA ASN A 150 34.26 12.61 -13.92
C ASN A 150 33.86 11.46 -14.87
N PRO A 151 34.56 10.31 -14.88
CA PRO A 151 34.22 9.19 -15.74
C PRO A 151 32.99 8.38 -15.27
N GLN A 152 32.54 8.57 -14.02
CA GLN A 152 31.42 7.82 -13.43
C GLN A 152 30.12 8.63 -13.41
N VAL A 153 29.59 8.99 -14.59
CA VAL A 153 28.30 9.69 -14.69
C VAL A 153 27.17 8.67 -14.83
N SER A 154 26.40 8.45 -13.77
CA SER A 154 25.26 7.52 -13.79
C SER A 154 24.12 7.93 -12.84
N PHE A 155 22.91 7.43 -13.10
CA PHE A 155 21.74 7.52 -12.21
C PHE A 155 21.44 6.18 -11.51
N GLU A 156 22.43 5.29 -11.40
CA GLU A 156 22.25 3.96 -10.81
C GLU A 156 21.82 4.02 -9.35
N ALA A 157 22.38 4.95 -8.56
CA ALA A 157 21.96 5.18 -7.18
C ALA A 157 20.47 5.54 -7.08
N VAL A 158 19.95 6.36 -7.99
CA VAL A 158 18.52 6.71 -8.03
C VAL A 158 17.68 5.48 -8.34
N ARG A 159 18.12 4.63 -9.28
CA ARG A 159 17.43 3.37 -9.60
C ARG A 159 17.35 2.46 -8.37
N LYS A 160 18.48 2.29 -7.67
CA LYS A 160 18.57 1.50 -6.44
C LYS A 160 17.60 2.00 -5.37
N GLN A 161 17.58 3.32 -5.12
CA GLN A 161 16.66 3.91 -4.13
C GLN A 161 15.18 3.72 -4.50
N VAL A 162 14.82 3.79 -5.78
CA VAL A 162 13.45 3.52 -6.23
C VAL A 162 13.08 2.04 -6.07
N SER A 163 14.02 1.12 -6.31
CA SER A 163 13.83 -0.31 -6.03
C SER A 163 13.63 -0.57 -4.54
N GLU A 164 14.48 -0.03 -3.66
CA GLU A 164 14.33 -0.17 -2.20
C GLU A 164 12.99 0.38 -1.69
N LEU A 165 12.55 1.53 -2.20
CA LEU A 165 11.21 2.07 -1.89
C LEU A 165 10.09 1.11 -2.30
N THR A 166 10.25 0.43 -3.43
CA THR A 166 9.23 -0.52 -3.94
C THR A 166 9.15 -1.74 -3.06
N GLU A 167 10.30 -2.32 -2.68
CA GLU A 167 10.38 -3.46 -1.77
C GLU A 167 9.75 -3.14 -0.41
N GLN A 168 10.05 -1.98 0.17
CA GLN A 168 9.45 -1.54 1.44
C GLN A 168 7.93 -1.38 1.34
N LEU A 169 7.43 -0.83 0.24
CA LEU A 169 5.99 -0.67 0.04
C LEU A 169 5.30 -2.03 -0.09
N GLU A 170 5.89 -2.96 -0.82
CA GLU A 170 5.36 -4.32 -0.96
C GLU A 170 5.32 -5.07 0.37
N ASP A 171 6.35 -4.93 1.20
CA ASP A 171 6.41 -5.58 2.51
C ASP A 171 5.31 -5.08 3.45
N VAL A 172 5.14 -3.75 3.54
CA VAL A 172 4.05 -3.13 4.31
C VAL A 172 2.68 -3.59 3.77
N CYS A 173 2.49 -3.61 2.45
CA CYS A 173 1.24 -4.07 1.86
C CYS A 173 0.94 -5.54 2.18
N LYS A 174 1.94 -6.44 2.12
CA LYS A 174 1.75 -7.85 2.47
C LYS A 174 1.30 -8.01 3.92
N GLY A 175 1.95 -7.32 4.85
CA GLY A 175 1.61 -7.39 6.27
C GLY A 175 0.19 -6.91 6.57
N GLU A 176 -0.20 -5.76 6.00
CA GLU A 176 -1.53 -5.20 6.23
C GLU A 176 -2.64 -5.97 5.51
N LEU A 177 -2.38 -6.54 4.33
CA LEU A 177 -3.36 -7.37 3.63
C LEU A 177 -3.74 -8.62 4.43
N VAL A 178 -2.77 -9.25 5.10
CA VAL A 178 -3.06 -10.40 5.98
C VAL A 178 -4.04 -10.02 7.10
N LYS A 179 -3.86 -8.85 7.73
CA LYS A 179 -4.78 -8.36 8.77
C LYS A 179 -6.16 -8.08 8.19
N ILE A 180 -6.23 -7.46 7.02
CA ILE A 180 -7.51 -7.19 6.34
C ILE A 180 -8.25 -8.50 6.05
N PHE A 181 -7.55 -9.52 5.53
CA PHE A 181 -8.17 -10.83 5.28
C PHE A 181 -8.72 -11.46 6.57
N GLN A 182 -7.95 -11.42 7.66
CA GLN A 182 -8.41 -11.91 8.96
C GLN A 182 -9.66 -11.18 9.45
N THR A 183 -9.67 -9.85 9.40
CA THR A 183 -10.84 -9.05 9.82
C THR A 183 -12.08 -9.31 8.97
N VAL A 184 -11.92 -9.61 7.67
CA VAL A 184 -13.04 -9.98 6.80
C VAL A 184 -13.60 -11.36 7.16
N GLU A 185 -12.74 -12.33 7.50
CA GLU A 185 -13.15 -13.68 7.89
C GLU A 185 -13.90 -13.72 9.23
N GLU A 186 -13.64 -12.78 10.14
CA GLU A 186 -14.30 -12.68 11.46
C GLU A 186 -15.75 -12.16 11.41
N VAL A 187 -16.23 -11.71 10.25
CA VAL A 187 -17.60 -11.17 10.13
C VAL A 187 -18.62 -12.30 10.05
N HIS A 188 -19.43 -12.44 11.11
CA HIS A 188 -20.48 -13.46 11.19
C HIS A 188 -21.85 -12.85 11.52
N ILE A 189 -22.90 -13.43 10.92
CA ILE A 189 -24.30 -13.03 11.16
C ILE A 189 -24.87 -13.69 12.42
N LEU A 190 -24.41 -14.91 12.71
CA LEU A 190 -24.96 -15.74 13.78
C LEU A 190 -24.05 -15.71 14.99
N GLU A 191 -24.66 -15.61 16.17
CA GLU A 191 -23.93 -15.85 17.41
C GLU A 191 -23.53 -17.33 17.52
N PRO A 192 -22.31 -17.62 18.02
CA PRO A 192 -21.89 -18.98 18.29
C PRO A 192 -22.81 -19.63 19.34
N LYS A 193 -23.29 -20.84 19.08
CA LYS A 193 -24.22 -21.56 19.97
C LYS A 193 -23.69 -22.90 20.45
N THR A 194 -22.79 -23.51 19.70
CA THR A 194 -22.14 -24.77 20.05
C THR A 194 -20.72 -24.53 20.55
N ARG A 195 -20.19 -25.48 21.33
CA ARG A 195 -18.79 -25.43 21.79
C ARG A 195 -17.84 -25.32 20.59
N GLU A 196 -18.15 -26.01 19.50
CA GLU A 196 -17.39 -26.00 18.26
C GLU A 196 -17.38 -24.61 17.61
N ASP A 197 -18.50 -23.88 17.63
CA ASP A 197 -18.56 -22.49 17.14
C ASP A 197 -17.68 -21.58 17.99
N PHE A 198 -17.73 -21.73 19.32
CA PHE A 198 -16.89 -20.93 20.23
C PHE A 198 -15.39 -21.22 20.09
N LEU A 199 -15.02 -22.47 19.78
CA LEU A 199 -13.63 -22.87 19.60
C LEU A 199 -12.95 -22.19 18.40
N GLN A 200 -13.70 -21.69 17.42
CA GLN A 200 -13.16 -20.89 16.31
C GLN A 200 -12.53 -19.58 16.78
N TYR A 201 -12.97 -19.06 17.93
CA TYR A 201 -12.44 -17.85 18.57
C TYR A 201 -11.41 -18.16 19.66
N SER A 202 -11.01 -19.44 19.83
CA SER A 202 -10.07 -19.81 20.89
C SER A 202 -8.66 -19.32 20.56
N TYR A 203 -8.08 -18.58 21.51
CA TYR A 203 -6.69 -18.13 21.43
C TYR A 203 -5.90 -18.75 22.59
N PRO A 204 -4.69 -19.30 22.36
CA PRO A 204 -3.85 -19.79 23.44
C PRO A 204 -3.43 -18.62 24.35
N LEU A 205 -4.08 -18.49 25.50
CA LEU A 205 -3.76 -17.46 26.47
C LEU A 205 -2.41 -17.79 27.15
N THR A 206 -1.62 -16.75 27.39
CA THR A 206 -0.41 -16.82 28.19
C THR A 206 -0.46 -15.73 29.26
N LEU A 207 0.00 -16.07 30.46
CA LEU A 207 0.04 -15.21 31.62
C LEU A 207 1.32 -14.38 31.60
N ASP A 208 1.24 -13.08 31.87
CA ASP A 208 2.41 -12.21 31.97
C ASP A 208 3.06 -12.35 33.36
N PRO A 209 4.31 -12.85 33.45
CA PRO A 209 5.02 -13.01 34.71
C PRO A 209 5.16 -11.71 35.51
N ASN A 210 5.19 -10.56 34.84
CA ASN A 210 5.34 -9.26 35.50
C ASN A 210 4.06 -8.81 36.21
N THR A 211 2.92 -9.39 35.84
CA THR A 211 1.62 -9.13 36.47
C THR A 211 1.26 -10.13 37.55
N ALA A 212 2.01 -11.22 37.68
CA ALA A 212 1.75 -12.26 38.67
C ALA A 212 2.00 -11.72 40.09
N HIS A 213 1.01 -11.90 40.97
CA HIS A 213 1.17 -11.55 42.38
C HIS A 213 2.26 -12.43 43.02
N ARG A 214 3.05 -11.88 43.95
CA ARG A 214 4.19 -12.56 44.62
C ARG A 214 3.91 -13.90 45.32
N TYR A 215 2.63 -14.27 45.49
CA TYR A 215 2.22 -15.55 46.09
C TYR A 215 1.66 -16.53 45.04
N LEU A 216 1.73 -16.19 43.75
CA LEU A 216 1.36 -17.04 42.63
C LEU A 216 2.61 -17.41 41.85
N CYS A 217 2.70 -18.66 41.43
CA CYS A 217 3.79 -19.16 40.59
C CYS A 217 3.18 -19.62 39.27
N LEU A 218 3.75 -19.18 38.15
CA LEU A 218 3.35 -19.60 36.82
C LEU A 218 4.05 -20.92 36.45
N SER A 219 3.32 -21.78 35.75
CA SER A 219 3.72 -23.12 35.33
C SER A 219 3.27 -23.39 33.89
N GLU A 220 3.63 -24.57 33.36
CA GLU A 220 3.31 -24.99 31.98
C GLU A 220 3.62 -23.95 30.88
N GLY A 221 4.77 -23.27 31.00
CA GLY A 221 5.16 -22.23 30.04
C GLY A 221 4.29 -20.97 30.13
N ASN A 222 3.96 -20.57 31.36
CA ASN A 222 3.09 -19.43 31.70
C ASN A 222 1.66 -19.59 31.19
N ARG A 223 1.12 -20.80 31.24
CA ARG A 223 -0.27 -21.09 30.85
C ARG A 223 -1.16 -21.47 32.02
N GLU A 224 -0.55 -21.85 33.15
CA GLU A 224 -1.23 -22.26 34.39
C GLU A 224 -0.62 -21.60 35.62
#